data_AF-A0A5T9L205-F1
#
_entry.id   AF-A0A5T9L205-F1
#
_cell.length_a   1.000
_cell.length_b   1.000
_cell.length_c   1.000
_cell.angle_alpha   90.00
_cell.angle_beta   90.00
_cell.angle_gamma   90.00
#
_symmetry.space_group_name_H-M   'P 1'
#
loop_
_entity.id
_entity.type
_entity.pdbx_description
1 polymer ?
#
loop_
_entity_poly.entity_id
_entity_poly.type
_entity_poly.pdbx_seq_one_letter_code
_entity_poly.pdbx_strand_id
1 'polypeptide(L)'
;MKRGVVASPINIQLIETGGFRTTGGLSRTDINYYSLYWDKVVIPGSKEIYFKLAGEEELLSLGVIERPIVSIGSNSDNYAITFPFQQLHIYSELQKSMSDYHWVLHQIGSNLAFPTATDDRLKNLQFELYNALPVPSSDVHPADILEFKQKNLDAFTHFHNY
;
A
#
# COMPACT_ATOMS: atom_id res chain seq x y z
N MET A 1 15.51 -9.46 7.42
CA MET A 1 14.33 -8.87 8.12
C MET A 1 13.14 -8.96 7.18
N LYS A 2 11.94 -9.33 7.65
CA LYS A 2 10.77 -9.44 6.75
C LYS A 2 10.33 -8.06 6.30
N ARG A 3 9.67 -7.94 5.14
CA ARG A 3 9.25 -6.65 4.58
C ARG A 3 7.73 -6.54 4.53
N GLY A 4 7.21 -5.45 5.06
CA GLY A 4 5.78 -5.13 5.06
C GLY A 4 5.51 -3.80 4.37
N VAL A 5 4.40 -3.70 3.64
CA VAL A 5 3.93 -2.44 3.04
C VAL A 5 2.52 -2.14 3.49
N VAL A 6 2.27 -0.87 3.81
CA VAL A 6 0.93 -0.31 3.95
C VAL A 6 0.68 0.61 2.76
N ALA A 7 -0.14 0.18 1.81
CA ALA A 7 -0.41 0.91 0.58
C ALA A 7 -1.82 1.53 0.56
N SER A 8 -1.95 2.70 -0.06
CA SER A 8 -3.27 3.28 -0.34
C SER A 8 -3.93 2.56 -1.53
N PRO A 9 -5.25 2.31 -1.50
CA PRO A 9 -5.94 1.67 -2.62
C PRO A 9 -6.11 2.60 -3.83
N ILE A 10 -6.07 3.92 -3.59
CA ILE A 10 -6.30 4.97 -4.58
C ILE A 10 -5.36 6.15 -4.38
N ASN A 11 -5.13 6.88 -5.47
CA ASN A 11 -4.53 8.21 -5.44
C ASN A 11 -5.63 9.24 -5.16
N ILE A 12 -5.42 10.06 -4.13
CA ILE A 12 -6.37 11.07 -3.67
C ILE A 12 -5.78 12.45 -3.94
N GLN A 13 -6.54 13.30 -4.62
CA GLN A 13 -6.18 14.70 -4.83
C GLN A 13 -7.26 15.61 -4.25
N LEU A 14 -6.85 16.50 -3.36
CA LEU A 14 -7.70 17.58 -2.85
C LEU A 14 -8.04 18.57 -3.98
N ILE A 15 -9.29 19.02 -4.01
CA ILE A 15 -9.75 20.06 -4.94
C ILE A 15 -9.74 21.40 -4.19
N GLU A 16 -9.17 22.45 -4.77
CA GLU A 16 -9.03 23.77 -4.14
C GLU A 16 -10.38 24.37 -3.69
N THR A 17 -11.45 24.07 -4.41
CA THR A 17 -12.81 24.52 -4.11
C THR A 17 -13.53 23.69 -3.04
N GLY A 18 -12.85 22.71 -2.44
CA GLY A 18 -13.41 21.76 -1.49
C GLY A 18 -13.69 20.38 -2.10
N GLY A 19 -13.65 19.35 -1.25
CA GLY A 19 -13.80 17.95 -1.64
C GLY A 19 -12.51 17.33 -2.19
N PHE A 20 -12.64 16.16 -2.81
CA PHE A 20 -11.53 15.42 -3.38
C PHE A 20 -11.91 14.71 -4.68
N ARG A 21 -10.91 14.39 -5.49
CA ARG A 21 -11.04 13.50 -6.63
C ARG A 21 -10.06 12.35 -6.52
N THR A 22 -10.43 11.24 -7.13
CA THR A 22 -9.55 10.08 -7.30
C THR A 22 -8.96 10.11 -8.70
N THR A 23 -7.63 10.06 -8.83
CA THR A 23 -6.95 10.12 -10.13
C THR A 23 -6.50 8.74 -10.63
N GLY A 24 -6.68 7.69 -9.84
CA GLY A 24 -6.37 6.31 -10.20
C GLY A 24 -6.42 5.39 -8.97
N GLY A 25 -6.51 4.09 -9.22
CA GLY A 25 -6.38 3.03 -8.21
C GLY A 25 -5.15 2.17 -8.47
N LEU A 26 -4.88 1.24 -7.56
CA LEU A 26 -3.86 0.21 -7.80
C LEU A 26 -4.23 -0.62 -9.04
N SER A 27 -3.32 -0.62 -10.01
CA SER A 27 -3.39 -1.53 -11.15
C SER A 27 -3.04 -2.96 -10.72
N ARG A 28 -3.35 -3.94 -11.58
CA ARG A 28 -2.91 -5.32 -11.35
C ARG A 28 -1.39 -5.44 -11.31
N THR A 29 -0.68 -4.63 -12.10
CA THR A 29 0.79 -4.57 -12.07
C THR A 29 1.31 -4.04 -10.74
N ASP A 30 0.67 -3.03 -10.14
CA ASP A 30 1.06 -2.54 -8.79
C ASP A 30 0.85 -3.61 -7.73
N ILE A 31 -0.24 -4.37 -7.82
CA ILE A 31 -0.51 -5.49 -6.92
C ILE A 31 0.55 -6.59 -7.11
N ASN A 32 0.89 -6.94 -8.35
CA ASN A 32 1.92 -7.93 -8.66
C ASN A 32 3.29 -7.50 -8.12
N TYR A 33 3.62 -6.22 -8.24
CA TYR A 33 4.80 -5.62 -7.64
C TYR A 33 4.81 -5.81 -6.11
N TYR A 34 3.72 -5.46 -5.43
CA TYR A 34 3.61 -5.69 -3.99
C TYR A 34 3.74 -7.18 -3.62
N SER A 35 3.10 -8.04 -4.38
CA SER A 35 3.08 -9.49 -4.14
C SER A 35 4.47 -10.11 -4.26
N LEU A 36 5.29 -9.62 -5.19
CA LEU A 36 6.62 -10.15 -5.44
C LEU A 36 7.64 -9.68 -4.39
N TYR A 37 7.61 -8.41 -4.01
CA TYR A 37 8.69 -7.78 -3.23
C TYR A 37 8.40 -7.62 -1.74
N TRP A 38 7.16 -7.75 -1.29
CA TRP A 38 6.81 -7.66 0.13
C TRP A 38 6.30 -8.98 0.66
N ASP A 39 6.64 -9.27 1.92
CA ASP A 39 6.19 -10.46 2.63
C ASP A 39 4.79 -10.28 3.22
N LYS A 40 4.39 -9.02 3.45
CA LYS A 40 3.06 -8.67 3.90
C LYS A 40 2.58 -7.38 3.24
N VAL A 41 1.39 -7.42 2.66
CA VAL A 41 0.78 -6.30 1.94
C VAL A 41 -0.53 -5.92 2.62
N VAL A 42 -0.59 -4.71 3.17
CA VAL A 42 -1.78 -4.20 3.85
C VAL A 42 -2.34 -3.05 3.04
N ILE A 43 -3.58 -3.15 2.57
CA ILE A 43 -4.26 -2.12 1.78
C ILE A 43 -5.58 -1.78 2.47
N PRO A 44 -5.60 -0.78 3.37
CA PRO A 44 -6.81 -0.46 4.12
C PRO A 44 -7.99 -0.15 3.20
N GLY A 45 -9.17 -0.62 3.59
CA GLY A 45 -10.44 -0.20 3.02
C GLY A 45 -11.13 0.79 3.96
N SER A 46 -12.02 1.62 3.44
CA SER A 46 -12.90 2.42 4.31
C SER A 46 -14.32 1.86 4.31
N LYS A 47 -15.00 1.97 5.45
CA LYS A 47 -16.37 1.49 5.62
C LYS A 47 -17.35 2.33 4.80
N GLU A 48 -17.17 3.65 4.79
CA GLU A 48 -18.09 4.59 4.16
C GLU A 48 -17.87 4.71 2.65
N ILE A 49 -16.62 4.60 2.18
CA ILE A 49 -16.26 4.65 0.76
C ILE A 49 -15.28 3.51 0.44
N TYR A 50 -15.82 2.37 0.02
CA TYR A 50 -15.02 1.17 -0.22
C TYR A 50 -14.51 1.12 -1.66
N PHE A 51 -13.21 1.38 -1.85
CA PHE A 51 -12.54 1.22 -3.14
C PHE A 51 -12.08 -0.21 -3.33
N LYS A 52 -12.84 -1.00 -4.12
CA LYS A 52 -12.53 -2.39 -4.43
C LYS A 52 -11.32 -2.51 -5.34
N LEU A 53 -10.42 -3.44 -5.04
CA LEU A 53 -9.26 -3.76 -5.88
C LEU A 53 -9.62 -4.73 -7.01
N ALA A 54 -8.84 -4.72 -8.09
CA ALA A 54 -8.98 -5.69 -9.17
C ALA A 54 -8.61 -7.10 -8.67
N GLY A 55 -9.57 -8.03 -8.69
CA GLY A 55 -9.39 -9.39 -8.19
C GLY A 55 -9.33 -9.51 -6.67
N GLU A 56 -9.89 -8.55 -5.93
CA GLU A 56 -9.78 -8.46 -4.46
C GLU A 56 -10.09 -9.77 -3.71
N GLU A 57 -11.17 -10.48 -4.07
CA GLU A 57 -11.57 -11.72 -3.40
C GLU A 57 -10.52 -12.83 -3.54
N GLU A 58 -9.90 -12.92 -4.72
CA GLU A 58 -8.83 -13.87 -5.01
C GLU A 58 -7.57 -13.50 -4.23
N LEU A 59 -7.21 -12.22 -4.22
CA LEU A 59 -6.04 -11.73 -3.48
C LEU A 59 -6.19 -11.94 -1.97
N LEU A 60 -7.39 -11.74 -1.43
CA LEU A 60 -7.73 -12.02 -0.04
C LEU A 60 -7.66 -13.53 0.26
N SER A 61 -8.27 -14.37 -0.60
CA SER A 61 -8.31 -15.81 -0.36
C SER A 61 -6.94 -16.48 -0.46
N LEU A 62 -6.06 -15.96 -1.31
CA LEU A 62 -4.66 -16.39 -1.42
C LEU A 62 -3.75 -15.78 -0.33
N GLY A 63 -4.26 -14.86 0.50
CA GLY A 63 -3.47 -14.18 1.53
C GLY A 63 -2.41 -13.23 0.97
N VAL A 64 -2.55 -12.80 -0.29
CA VAL A 64 -1.65 -11.83 -0.94
C VAL A 64 -1.77 -10.47 -0.27
N ILE A 65 -2.99 -10.08 0.12
CA ILE A 65 -3.28 -8.80 0.75
C ILE A 65 -4.12 -8.96 2.02
N GLU A 66 -3.99 -8.00 2.94
CA GLU A 66 -4.90 -7.79 4.05
C GLU A 66 -5.65 -6.46 3.88
N ARG A 67 -6.97 -6.46 4.12
CA ARG A 67 -7.87 -5.31 3.92
C ARG A 67 -8.52 -4.86 5.25
N PRO A 68 -7.75 -4.31 6.22
CA PRO A 68 -8.36 -3.77 7.43
C PRO A 68 -9.33 -2.64 7.07
N ILE A 69 -10.52 -2.66 7.67
CA ILE A 69 -11.57 -1.67 7.41
C ILE A 69 -11.49 -0.57 8.47
N VAL A 70 -11.30 0.66 8.01
CA VAL A 70 -11.30 1.85 8.87
C VAL A 70 -12.57 2.68 8.63
N SER A 71 -13.00 3.43 9.64
CA SER A 71 -14.04 4.43 9.45
C SER A 71 -13.39 5.79 9.20
N ILE A 72 -13.91 6.51 8.20
CA ILE A 72 -13.55 7.90 7.93
C ILE A 72 -14.53 8.90 8.58
N GLY A 73 -15.46 8.40 9.39
CA GLY A 73 -16.52 9.20 10.02
C GLY A 73 -17.67 9.51 9.07
N SER A 74 -18.62 10.33 9.53
CA SER A 74 -19.87 10.60 8.82
C SER A 74 -19.75 11.65 7.71
N ASN A 75 -18.65 12.40 7.63
CA ASN A 75 -18.43 13.41 6.60
C ASN A 75 -17.48 12.90 5.52
N SER A 76 -18.03 12.52 4.37
CA SER A 76 -17.27 12.04 3.21
C SER A 76 -16.29 13.06 2.64
N ASP A 77 -16.53 14.36 2.81
CA ASP A 77 -15.63 15.41 2.31
C ASP A 77 -14.27 15.36 3.00
N ASN A 78 -14.24 14.81 4.22
CA ASN A 78 -13.01 14.62 4.99
C ASN A 78 -12.26 13.33 4.61
N TYR A 79 -12.73 12.54 3.64
CA TYR A 79 -12.08 11.29 3.25
C TYR A 79 -10.60 11.50 2.90
N ALA A 80 -10.32 12.53 2.09
CA ALA A 80 -8.97 12.84 1.61
C ALA A 80 -7.98 13.27 2.70
N ILE A 81 -8.48 13.62 3.87
CA ILE A 81 -7.67 13.97 5.04
C ILE A 81 -7.63 12.75 5.97
N THR A 82 -8.80 12.22 6.35
CA THR A 82 -8.96 11.19 7.38
C THR A 82 -8.40 9.85 6.94
N PHE A 83 -8.57 9.45 5.68
CA PHE A 83 -8.10 8.15 5.21
C PHE A 83 -6.56 8.04 5.29
N PRO A 84 -5.76 9.02 4.82
CA PRO A 84 -4.32 9.00 5.05
C PRO A 84 -3.89 8.97 6.52
N PHE A 85 -4.60 9.68 7.41
CA PHE A 85 -4.37 9.57 8.86
C PHE A 85 -4.58 8.13 9.36
N GLN A 86 -5.66 7.49 8.95
CA GLN A 86 -5.96 6.10 9.33
C GLN A 86 -4.92 5.13 8.76
N GLN A 87 -4.46 5.35 7.54
CA GLN A 87 -3.36 4.57 6.93
C GLN A 87 -2.07 4.70 7.75
N LEU A 88 -1.71 5.93 8.15
CA LEU A 88 -0.53 6.18 8.99
C LEU A 88 -0.67 5.57 10.39
N HIS A 89 -1.88 5.58 10.95
CA HIS A 89 -2.18 4.92 12.21
C HIS A 89 -1.96 3.40 12.12
N ILE A 90 -2.52 2.74 11.10
CA ILE A 90 -2.30 1.31 10.84
C ILE A 90 -0.81 1.00 10.68
N TYR A 91 -0.09 1.81 9.89
CA TYR A 91 1.37 1.68 9.74
C TYR A 91 2.10 1.72 11.09
N SER A 92 1.77 2.71 11.93
CA SER A 92 2.40 2.90 13.24
C SER A 92 2.12 1.73 14.19
N GLU A 93 0.91 1.18 14.16
CA GLU A 93 0.54 0.03 14.99
C GLU A 93 1.21 -1.28 14.52
N LEU A 94 1.32 -1.48 13.20
CA LEU A 94 2.05 -2.61 12.63
C LEU A 94 3.55 -2.55 12.96
N GLN A 95 4.14 -1.36 12.93
CA GLN A 95 5.54 -1.17 13.31
C GLN A 95 5.81 -1.51 14.79
N LYS A 96 4.86 -1.21 15.68
CA LYS A 96 4.96 -1.55 17.12
C LYS A 96 4.71 -3.04 17.39
N SER A 97 3.72 -3.62 16.72
CA SER A 97 3.24 -4.98 17.01
C SER A 97 4.03 -6.08 16.30
N MET A 98 4.65 -5.78 15.15
CA MET A 98 5.39 -6.75 14.33
C MET A 98 6.83 -6.26 14.12
N SER A 99 7.64 -6.31 15.19
CA SER A 99 9.01 -5.79 15.19
C SER A 99 9.99 -6.57 14.31
N ASP A 100 9.63 -7.77 13.84
CA ASP A 100 10.42 -8.56 12.86
C ASP A 100 10.24 -8.09 11.40
N TYR A 101 9.33 -7.14 11.17
CA TYR A 101 9.06 -6.54 9.87
C TYR A 101 9.64 -5.13 9.75
N HIS A 102 10.28 -4.86 8.62
CA HIS A 102 10.52 -3.52 8.12
C HIS A 102 9.27 -3.04 7.38
N TRP A 103 8.54 -2.09 7.97
CA TRP A 103 7.35 -1.53 7.35
C TRP A 103 7.67 -0.28 6.56
N VAL A 104 7.11 -0.20 5.35
CA VAL A 104 7.10 1.01 4.52
C VAL A 104 5.66 1.45 4.24
N LEU A 105 5.48 2.76 4.06
CA LEU A 105 4.20 3.36 3.72
C LEU A 105 4.25 3.81 2.26
N HIS A 106 3.32 3.32 1.45
CA HIS A 106 3.22 3.66 0.04
C HIS A 106 1.90 4.39 -0.23
N GLN A 107 1.99 5.53 -0.93
CA GLN A 107 0.84 6.22 -1.50
C GLN A 107 1.04 6.33 -3.00
N ILE A 108 -0.05 6.20 -3.76
CA ILE A 108 0.00 6.28 -5.22
C ILE A 108 -0.07 7.75 -5.61
N GLY A 109 0.77 8.17 -6.55
CA GLY A 109 0.75 9.51 -7.12
C GLY A 109 1.90 10.40 -6.66
N SER A 110 1.96 11.59 -7.25
CA SER A 110 2.99 12.59 -6.99
C SER A 110 2.72 13.45 -5.74
N ASN A 111 1.52 13.37 -5.18
CA ASN A 111 1.11 14.14 -4.01
C ASN A 111 0.87 13.19 -2.84
N LEU A 112 1.76 13.21 -1.87
CA LEU A 112 1.57 12.47 -0.62
C LEU A 112 0.60 13.25 0.25
N ALA A 113 -0.53 12.63 0.59
CA ALA A 113 -1.54 13.22 1.45
C ALA A 113 -1.13 13.00 2.91
N PHE A 114 -0.02 13.59 3.34
CA PHE A 114 0.38 13.53 4.74
C PHE A 114 -0.30 14.64 5.55
N PRO A 115 -0.79 14.31 6.76
CA PRO A 115 -1.11 15.29 7.78
C PRO A 115 0.02 16.31 7.99
N THR A 116 -0.23 17.57 7.64
CA THR A 116 0.64 18.68 8.02
C THR A 116 0.38 19.09 9.46
N ALA A 117 0.72 18.23 10.43
CA ALA A 117 0.97 18.63 11.81
C ALA A 117 1.63 17.49 12.60
N THR A 118 2.66 17.88 13.38
CA THR A 118 3.28 17.20 14.53
C THR A 118 4.50 16.28 14.37
N ASP A 119 5.34 16.42 13.35
CA ASP A 119 6.75 16.05 13.56
C ASP A 119 7.72 16.67 12.54
N ASP A 120 8.80 17.27 13.04
CA ASP A 120 9.99 17.71 12.27
C ASP A 120 10.75 16.54 11.57
N ARG A 121 10.13 15.35 11.54
CA ARG A 121 10.70 14.07 11.12
C ARG A 121 10.32 13.66 9.70
N LEU A 122 9.47 14.41 9.00
CA LEU A 122 9.19 14.18 7.57
C LEU A 122 10.25 14.82 6.66
N LYS A 123 11.54 14.69 7.00
CA LYS A 123 12.65 14.94 6.07
C LYS A 123 12.87 13.71 5.19
N ASN A 124 11.86 13.37 4.40
CA ASN A 124 11.90 12.19 3.54
C ASN A 124 12.32 12.60 2.13
N LEU A 125 13.38 11.98 1.63
CA LEU A 125 13.76 12.01 0.22
C LEU A 125 13.03 10.85 -0.47
N GLN A 126 12.17 11.17 -1.45
CA GLN A 126 11.53 10.17 -2.29
C GLN A 126 12.30 10.04 -3.60
N PHE A 127 12.70 8.83 -3.93
CA PHE A 127 13.28 8.49 -5.23
C PHE A 127 12.28 7.68 -6.02
N GLU A 128 11.93 8.13 -7.21
CA GLU A 128 11.19 7.32 -8.19
C GLU A 128 12.19 6.72 -9.18
N LEU A 129 12.41 5.42 -9.04
CA LEU A 129 13.31 4.69 -9.93
C LEU A 129 12.48 3.90 -10.95
N TYR A 130 12.33 4.51 -12.13
CA TYR A 130 11.59 3.92 -13.24
C TYR A 130 12.32 2.69 -13.78
N ASN A 131 11.59 1.59 -13.94
CA ASN A 131 12.09 0.32 -14.49
C ASN A 131 13.31 -0.28 -13.74
N ALA A 132 13.48 0.07 -12.46
CA ALA A 132 14.58 -0.46 -11.66
C ALA A 132 14.39 -1.94 -11.28
N LEU A 133 13.13 -2.40 -11.25
CA LEU A 133 12.78 -3.75 -10.82
C LEU A 133 11.84 -4.40 -11.86
N PRO A 134 12.07 -5.67 -12.22
CA PRO A 134 11.15 -6.41 -13.08
C PRO A 134 9.85 -6.71 -12.34
N VAL A 135 8.71 -6.39 -12.94
CA VAL A 135 7.39 -6.66 -12.37
C VAL A 135 6.62 -7.62 -13.27
N PRO A 136 5.98 -8.67 -12.72
CA PRO A 136 5.11 -9.54 -13.51
C PRO A 136 3.99 -8.73 -14.16
N SER A 137 3.75 -9.00 -15.45
CA SER A 137 2.68 -8.35 -16.21
C SER A 137 1.30 -8.65 -15.62
N SER A 138 0.31 -7.81 -15.95
CA SER A 138 -1.03 -7.85 -15.34
C SER A 138 -1.80 -9.16 -15.57
N ASP A 139 -1.42 -9.96 -16.57
CA ASP A 139 -2.00 -11.25 -16.91
C ASP A 139 -1.47 -12.41 -16.05
N VAL A 140 -0.38 -12.22 -15.32
CA VAL A 140 0.17 -13.26 -14.43
C VAL A 140 -0.75 -13.45 -13.22
N HIS A 141 -1.07 -14.71 -12.93
CA HIS A 141 -1.94 -15.08 -11.82
C HIS A 141 -1.21 -14.92 -10.47
N PRO A 142 -1.86 -14.44 -9.39
CA PRO A 142 -1.17 -14.13 -8.13
C PRO A 142 -0.55 -15.37 -7.49
N ALA A 143 -1.19 -16.53 -7.63
CA ALA A 143 -0.65 -17.80 -7.14
C ALA A 143 0.72 -18.13 -7.76
N ASP A 144 0.90 -17.86 -9.06
CA ASP A 144 2.17 -18.11 -9.76
C ASP A 144 3.28 -17.18 -9.22
N ILE A 145 2.92 -15.94 -8.88
CA ILE A 145 3.85 -14.98 -8.28
C ILE A 145 4.28 -15.47 -6.89
N LEU A 146 3.34 -15.95 -6.08
CA LEU A 146 3.64 -16.52 -4.76
C LEU A 146 4.52 -17.77 -4.88
N GLU A 147 4.20 -18.67 -5.81
CA GLU A 147 5.01 -19.87 -6.06
C GLU A 147 6.43 -19.50 -6.52
N PHE A 148 6.56 -18.56 -7.46
CA PHE A 148 7.84 -18.06 -7.91
C PHE A 148 8.65 -17.46 -6.76
N LYS A 149 8.02 -16.62 -5.93
CA LYS A 149 8.67 -16.00 -4.77
C LYS A 149 9.16 -17.06 -3.79
N GLN A 150 8.35 -18.08 -3.53
CA GLN A 150 8.70 -19.18 -2.63
C GLN A 150 9.85 -20.02 -3.17
N LYS A 151 9.84 -20.36 -4.47
CA LYS A 151 10.93 -21.12 -5.12
C LYS A 151 12.27 -20.37 -5.10
N ASN A 152 12.23 -19.04 -5.09
CA ASN A 152 13.41 -18.17 -5.15
C ASN A 152 13.66 -17.44 -3.82
N LEU A 153 13.15 -17.96 -2.70
CA LEU A 153 13.20 -17.29 -1.40
C LEU A 153 14.62 -16.89 -0.97
N ASP A 154 15.62 -17.74 -1.26
CA ASP A 154 17.01 -17.45 -0.96
C ASP A 154 17.50 -16.20 -1.70
N ALA A 155 17.15 -16.05 -2.98
CA ALA A 155 17.53 -14.88 -3.78
C ALA A 155 16.86 -13.60 -3.26
N PHE A 156 15.58 -13.66 -2.89
CA PHE A 156 14.87 -12.54 -2.27
C PHE A 156 15.46 -12.15 -0.91
N THR A 157 15.85 -13.14 -0.10
CA THR A 157 16.50 -12.90 1.19
C THR A 157 17.82 -12.16 1.01
N HIS A 158 18.64 -12.57 0.03
CA HIS A 158 19.88 -11.86 -0.29
C HIS A 158 19.60 -10.45 -0.82
N PHE A 159 18.67 -10.28 -1.76
CA PHE A 159 18.27 -8.98 -2.29
C PHE A 159 17.80 -8.01 -1.20
N HIS A 160 17.16 -8.53 -0.15
CA HIS A 160 16.62 -7.72 0.94
C HIS A 160 17.59 -7.40 2.08
N ASN A 161 18.76 -8.04 2.12
CA ASN A 161 19.77 -7.86 3.17
C ASN A 161 20.83 -6.80 2.82
N TYR A 162 20.80 -6.25 1.60
CA TYR A 162 21.56 -5.08 1.19
C TYR A 162 20.74 -3.79 1.39
#